data_AF-A0A415FK79-F1
#
_entry.id   AF-A0A415FK79-F1
#
_cell.length_a   1.000
_cell.length_b   1.000
_cell.length_c   1.000
_cell.angle_alpha   90.00
_cell.angle_beta   90.00
_cell.angle_gamma   90.00
#
_symmetry.space_group_name_H-M   'P 1'
#
loop_
_entity.id
_entity.type
_entity.pdbx_description
1 polymer ?
#
loop_
_entity_poly.entity_id
_entity_poly.type
_entity_poly.pdbx_seq_one_letter_code
_entity_poly.pdbx_strand_id
1 'polypeptide(L)'
;MEAFASGWRPPSAEYRPFDIADIVCEGETVADYTLEGDGTNWGAPVYQCVVDDGFDAGSDVFGVDVLSALEDTLRRIRSARAGMGDFDEVAREVMGVEQFRPEMYDDDYGSVALDLGYVLPSPMASFEPRPAAASAPDGADPTLLADDSAASSRLV
;
A
#
# COMPACT_ATOMS: atom_id res chain seq x y z
N MET A 1 35.07 -3.55 -40.22
CA MET A 1 36.00 -3.26 -39.11
C MET A 1 35.63 -1.87 -38.61
N GLU A 2 34.53 -1.74 -37.87
CA GLU A 2 34.36 -2.07 -36.44
C GLU A 2 35.22 -1.20 -35.52
N ALA A 3 34.59 -0.25 -34.86
CA ALA A 3 34.79 0.13 -33.45
C ALA A 3 33.74 1.19 -33.08
N PHE A 4 33.37 1.27 -31.80
CA PHE A 4 32.37 2.18 -31.19
C PHE A 4 30.90 1.70 -31.15
N ALA A 5 30.69 0.41 -30.89
CA ALA A 5 29.54 0.02 -30.07
C ALA A 5 29.99 0.07 -28.60
N SER A 6 30.18 1.28 -28.06
CA SER A 6 30.31 1.46 -26.62
C SER A 6 29.08 0.83 -25.98
N GLY A 7 29.32 -0.17 -25.13
CA GLY A 7 28.30 -0.92 -24.42
C GLY A 7 27.49 -0.04 -23.48
N TRP A 8 26.54 0.72 -24.04
CA TRP A 8 25.34 1.08 -23.30
C TRP A 8 24.50 -0.19 -23.16
N ARG A 9 24.83 -0.95 -22.11
CA ARG A 9 23.92 -1.93 -21.57
C ARG A 9 22.98 -1.10 -20.67
N PRO A 10 21.67 -1.00 -20.96
CA PRO A 10 20.75 -0.41 -19.99
C PRO A 10 21.00 -1.13 -18.65
N PRO A 11 20.97 -0.44 -17.50
CA PRO A 11 21.04 -1.15 -16.22
C PRO A 11 20.01 -2.26 -16.33
N SER A 12 20.45 -3.52 -16.20
CA SER A 12 19.56 -4.68 -16.16
C SER A 12 18.47 -4.24 -15.20
N ALA A 13 17.23 -4.09 -15.68
CA ALA A 13 16.14 -3.59 -14.86
C ALA A 13 16.12 -4.49 -13.64
N GLU A 14 16.67 -3.99 -12.54
CA GLU A 14 16.71 -4.74 -11.30
C GLU A 14 15.25 -4.96 -10.99
N TYR A 15 14.84 -6.22 -10.86
CA TYR A 15 13.49 -6.55 -10.45
C TYR A 15 13.30 -5.89 -9.09
N ARG A 16 12.72 -4.69 -9.08
CA ARG A 16 12.36 -4.00 -7.86
C ARG A 16 11.02 -4.59 -7.45
N PRO A 17 10.96 -5.34 -6.34
CA PRO A 17 9.68 -5.78 -5.82
C PRO A 17 8.78 -4.55 -5.66
N PHE A 18 7.50 -4.70 -6.01
CA PHE A 18 6.55 -3.61 -5.87
C PHE A 18 6.37 -3.31 -4.39
N ASP A 19 6.65 -2.08 -3.98
CA ASP A 19 6.33 -1.59 -2.64
C ASP A 19 5.06 -0.76 -2.73
N ILE A 20 4.01 -1.15 -1.99
CA ILE A 20 2.76 -0.40 -1.97
C ILE A 20 2.98 1.04 -1.47
N ALA A 21 4.03 1.29 -0.68
CA ALA A 21 4.41 2.63 -0.25
C ALA A 21 4.76 3.56 -1.42
N ASP A 22 5.20 3.05 -2.58
CA ASP A 22 5.50 3.87 -3.77
C ASP A 22 4.21 4.47 -4.41
N ILE A 23 3.00 3.98 -4.07
CA ILE A 23 1.72 4.48 -4.62
C ILE A 23 0.85 5.25 -3.61
N VAL A 24 1.35 5.45 -2.39
CA VAL A 24 0.69 6.23 -1.33
C VAL A 24 0.96 7.72 -1.55
N CYS A 25 -0.08 8.56 -1.53
CA CYS A 25 0.03 10.01 -1.64
C CYS A 25 0.04 10.70 -0.25
N GLU A 26 0.30 12.00 -0.24
CA GLU A 26 0.22 12.81 0.98
C GLU A 26 -1.21 12.79 1.54
N GLY A 27 -1.34 12.46 2.84
CA GLY A 27 -2.65 12.33 3.50
C GLY A 27 -3.27 10.93 3.40
N GLU A 28 -2.52 9.94 2.90
CA GLU A 28 -2.95 8.54 2.82
C GLU A 28 -2.01 7.63 3.62
N THR A 29 -2.50 6.43 3.94
CA THR A 29 -1.76 5.38 4.63
C THR A 29 -2.05 4.02 4.01
N VAL A 30 -1.31 3.00 4.44
CA VAL A 30 -1.53 1.62 4.02
C VAL A 30 -2.40 0.92 5.07
N ALA A 31 -3.48 0.27 4.66
CA ALA A 31 -4.22 -0.65 5.50
C ALA A 31 -3.79 -2.08 5.26
N ASP A 32 -3.59 -2.82 6.36
CA ASP A 32 -3.32 -4.24 6.35
C ASP A 32 -4.63 -5.00 6.59
N TYR A 33 -4.91 -6.02 5.79
CA TYR A 33 -6.10 -6.86 5.96
C TYR A 33 -5.79 -8.33 5.72
N THR A 34 -6.61 -9.19 6.30
CA THR A 34 -6.52 -10.64 6.11
C THR A 34 -7.80 -11.16 5.47
N LEU A 35 -7.70 -12.23 4.70
CA LEU A 35 -8.87 -12.92 4.14
C LEU A 35 -9.26 -14.10 5.02
N GLU A 36 -10.54 -14.45 5.04
CA GLU A 36 -11.02 -15.64 5.71
C GLU A 36 -10.51 -16.90 4.98
N GLY A 37 -10.17 -17.91 5.78
CA GLY A 37 -9.68 -19.22 5.32
C GLY A 37 -8.16 -19.37 5.34
N ASP A 38 -7.69 -20.58 5.66
CA ASP A 38 -6.26 -20.89 5.76
C ASP A 38 -5.53 -21.02 4.40
N GLY A 39 -6.27 -20.99 3.29
CA GLY A 39 -5.77 -21.34 1.95
C GLY A 39 -5.82 -20.25 0.89
N THR A 40 -6.44 -19.10 1.17
CA THR A 40 -6.63 -18.01 0.19
C THR A 40 -5.49 -17.00 0.19
N ASN A 41 -4.51 -17.19 1.07
CA ASN A 41 -3.48 -16.21 1.40
C ASN A 41 -2.38 -16.07 0.33
N TRP A 42 -2.42 -16.82 -0.78
CA TRP A 42 -1.50 -16.71 -1.93
C TRP A 42 0.00 -16.51 -1.59
N GLY A 43 0.44 -17.01 -0.43
CA GLY A 43 1.82 -16.86 0.09
C GLY A 43 2.06 -15.67 1.03
N ALA A 44 1.13 -14.72 1.16
CA ALA A 44 1.18 -13.58 2.07
C ALA A 44 0.14 -13.72 3.20
N PRO A 45 0.54 -13.76 4.48
CA PRO A 45 -0.42 -13.87 5.58
C PRO A 45 -1.27 -12.61 5.77
N VAL A 46 -0.88 -11.49 5.14
CA VAL A 46 -1.51 -10.17 5.24
C VAL A 46 -1.43 -9.50 3.87
N TYR A 47 -2.53 -8.90 3.45
CA TYR A 47 -2.68 -8.11 2.24
C TYR A 47 -2.81 -6.63 2.55
N GLN A 48 -2.62 -5.79 1.54
CA GLN A 48 -2.46 -4.36 1.73
C GLN A 48 -3.25 -3.55 0.71
N CYS A 49 -3.87 -2.45 1.16
CA CYS A 49 -4.46 -1.44 0.29
C CYS A 49 -4.13 -0.02 0.78
N VAL A 50 -4.33 0.97 -0.08
CA VAL A 50 -4.17 2.39 0.26
C VAL A 50 -5.51 2.94 0.74
N VAL A 51 -5.50 3.66 1.85
CA VAL A 51 -6.66 4.33 2.45
C VAL A 51 -6.29 5.75 2.87
N ASP A 52 -7.29 6.62 3.06
CA ASP A 52 -7.07 7.96 3.61
C ASP A 52 -6.51 7.93 5.05
N ASP A 53 -5.79 8.98 5.45
CA ASP A 53 -5.36 9.14 6.84
C ASP A 53 -6.58 9.30 7.76
N GLY A 54 -6.57 8.58 8.88
CA GLY A 54 -7.71 8.49 9.79
C GLY A 54 -8.91 7.70 9.25
N PHE A 55 -8.72 6.90 8.19
CA PHE A 55 -9.74 5.99 7.68
C PHE A 55 -10.27 5.09 8.80
N ASP A 56 -11.57 5.14 9.03
CA ASP A 56 -12.28 4.28 9.97
C ASP A 56 -13.09 3.27 9.17
N ALA A 57 -12.64 2.01 9.15
CA ALA A 57 -13.39 0.91 8.54
C ALA A 57 -14.73 0.66 9.27
N GLY A 58 -14.93 1.29 10.43
CA GLY A 58 -16.12 1.12 11.23
C GLY A 58 -16.27 -0.31 11.73
N SER A 59 -17.50 -0.71 12.08
CA SER A 59 -17.78 -2.08 12.51
C SER A 59 -18.01 -3.04 11.34
N ASP A 60 -18.04 -2.54 10.10
CA ASP A 60 -18.35 -3.32 8.89
C ASP A 60 -17.18 -3.27 7.91
N VAL A 61 -16.38 -4.34 7.92
CA VAL A 61 -15.19 -4.50 7.08
C VAL A 61 -15.50 -4.63 5.57
N PHE A 62 -16.79 -4.70 5.19
CA PHE A 62 -17.25 -4.59 3.80
C PHE A 62 -18.00 -3.30 3.50
N GLY A 63 -17.78 -2.26 4.30
CA GLY A 63 -18.29 -0.93 4.01
C GLY A 63 -17.94 -0.47 2.59
N VAL A 64 -18.81 0.33 2.00
CA VAL A 64 -18.63 0.92 0.66
C VAL A 64 -17.28 1.64 0.56
N ASP A 65 -16.80 2.22 1.65
CA ASP A 65 -15.52 2.91 1.74
C ASP A 65 -14.32 1.95 1.59
N VAL A 66 -14.38 0.76 2.19
CA VAL A 66 -13.31 -0.26 2.08
C VAL A 66 -13.23 -0.80 0.66
N LEU A 67 -14.37 -1.12 0.05
CA LEU A 67 -14.42 -1.57 -1.34
C LEU A 67 -13.88 -0.50 -2.29
N SER A 68 -14.26 0.77 -2.08
CA SER A 68 -13.76 1.88 -2.88
C SER A 68 -12.24 2.02 -2.76
N ALA A 69 -11.68 1.87 -1.56
CA ALA A 69 -10.23 1.91 -1.33
C ALA A 69 -9.48 0.76 -2.02
N LEU A 70 -10.04 -0.46 -1.96
CA LEU A 70 -9.49 -1.62 -2.68
C LEU A 70 -9.46 -1.39 -4.19
N GLU A 71 -10.58 -0.95 -4.77
CA GLU A 71 -10.66 -0.67 -6.20
C GLU A 71 -9.74 0.48 -6.63
N ASP A 72 -9.64 1.53 -5.82
CA ASP A 72 -8.74 2.64 -6.09
C ASP A 72 -7.28 2.19 -6.07
N THR A 73 -6.90 1.38 -5.07
CA THR A 73 -5.57 0.77 -5.01
C THR A 73 -5.28 -0.06 -6.26
N LEU A 74 -6.22 -0.88 -6.73
CA LEU A 74 -6.04 -1.67 -7.96
C LEU A 74 -5.77 -0.77 -9.18
N ARG A 75 -6.51 0.34 -9.32
CA ARG A 75 -6.30 1.30 -10.40
C ARG A 75 -4.91 1.93 -10.31
N ARG A 76 -4.41 2.23 -9.11
CA ARG A 76 -3.06 2.77 -8.87
C ARG A 76 -1.96 1.76 -9.17
N ILE A 77 -2.07 0.52 -8.70
CA ILE A 77 -1.11 -0.55 -9.02
C ILE A 77 -1.05 -0.75 -10.53
N ARG A 78 -2.20 -0.79 -11.22
CA ARG A 78 -2.26 -0.89 -12.69
C ARG A 78 -1.54 0.26 -13.38
N SER A 79 -1.70 1.48 -12.87
CA SER A 79 -1.02 2.67 -13.40
C SER A 79 0.49 2.59 -13.17
N ALA A 80 0.93 2.21 -11.97
CA ALA A 80 2.34 2.09 -11.60
C ALA A 80 3.07 0.98 -12.37
N ARG A 81 2.39 -0.14 -12.66
CA ARG A 81 2.92 -1.27 -13.45
C ARG A 81 2.61 -1.15 -14.95
N ALA A 82 2.09 -0.01 -15.41
CA ALA A 82 1.77 0.18 -16.81
C ALA A 82 3.03 -0.01 -17.69
N GLY A 83 2.98 -0.98 -18.61
CA GLY A 83 4.09 -1.32 -19.49
C GLY A 83 5.11 -2.31 -18.92
N MET A 84 4.96 -2.77 -17.67
CA MET A 84 5.84 -3.79 -17.06
C MET A 84 5.31 -5.22 -17.24
N GLY A 85 3.99 -5.39 -17.36
CA GLY A 85 3.35 -6.67 -17.72
C GLY A 85 3.17 -7.67 -16.58
N ASP A 86 3.46 -7.27 -15.35
CA ASP A 86 3.37 -8.10 -14.15
C ASP A 86 2.28 -7.62 -13.15
N PHE A 87 1.40 -6.73 -13.62
CA PHE A 87 0.30 -6.17 -12.82
C PHE A 87 -0.51 -7.26 -12.10
N ASP A 88 -0.86 -8.34 -12.79
CA ASP A 88 -1.62 -9.46 -12.22
C ASP A 88 -0.91 -10.15 -11.06
N GLU A 89 0.41 -10.28 -11.17
CA GLU A 89 1.24 -10.93 -10.15
C GLU A 89 1.31 -10.04 -8.90
N VAL A 90 1.59 -8.74 -9.04
CA VAL A 90 1.65 -7.86 -7.86
C VAL A 90 0.25 -7.56 -7.31
N ALA A 91 -0.81 -7.51 -8.12
CA ALA A 91 -2.17 -7.35 -7.61
C ALA A 91 -2.57 -8.56 -6.76
N ARG A 92 -2.25 -9.78 -7.19
CA ARG A 92 -2.49 -10.99 -6.39
C ARG A 92 -1.60 -11.02 -5.14
N GLU A 93 -0.32 -10.66 -5.24
CA GLU A 93 0.61 -10.71 -4.12
C GLU A 93 0.30 -9.65 -3.04
N VAL A 94 0.04 -8.41 -3.46
CA VAL A 94 -0.18 -7.27 -2.56
C VAL A 94 -1.60 -7.27 -2.01
N MET A 95 -2.59 -7.51 -2.85
CA MET A 95 -4.00 -7.35 -2.49
C MET A 95 -4.77 -8.67 -2.35
N GLY A 96 -4.18 -9.80 -2.72
CA GLY A 96 -4.89 -11.09 -2.67
C GLY A 96 -6.02 -11.22 -3.69
N VAL A 97 -6.07 -10.32 -4.69
CA VAL A 97 -7.12 -10.35 -5.70
C VAL A 97 -6.81 -11.34 -6.82
N GLU A 98 -7.84 -11.82 -7.49
CA GLU A 98 -7.72 -12.67 -8.66
C GLU A 98 -8.51 -12.12 -9.84
N GLN A 99 -8.03 -12.40 -11.06
CA GLN A 99 -8.85 -12.14 -12.25
C GLN A 99 -10.14 -12.94 -12.16
N PHE A 100 -11.25 -12.25 -12.33
CA PHE A 100 -12.57 -12.85 -12.38
C PHE A 100 -12.61 -13.95 -13.46
N ARG A 101 -12.97 -15.16 -13.05
CA ARG A 101 -13.28 -16.26 -13.97
C ARG A 101 -14.72 -16.69 -13.76
N PRO A 102 -15.50 -16.88 -14.85
CA PRO A 102 -16.92 -17.23 -14.74
C PRO A 102 -17.17 -18.58 -14.04
N GLU A 103 -16.14 -19.42 -13.94
CA GLU A 103 -16.16 -20.71 -13.22
C GLU A 103 -16.08 -20.55 -11.68
N MET A 104 -15.78 -19.35 -11.17
CA MET A 104 -15.64 -19.05 -9.72
C MET A 104 -16.99 -18.74 -9.03
N TYR A 105 -18.09 -18.67 -9.77
CA TYR A 105 -19.42 -18.38 -9.22
C TYR A 105 -20.13 -19.60 -8.61
N ASP A 106 -19.54 -20.80 -8.68
CA ASP A 106 -20.14 -22.05 -8.17
C ASP A 106 -19.77 -22.34 -6.70
N ASP A 107 -19.00 -21.48 -6.04
CA ASP A 107 -18.51 -21.76 -4.68
C ASP A 107 -19.19 -20.85 -3.64
N ASP A 108 -19.81 -21.50 -2.65
CA ASP A 108 -20.43 -20.95 -1.43
C ASP A 108 -19.49 -20.08 -0.54
N TYR A 109 -18.36 -19.61 -1.06
CA TYR A 109 -17.24 -18.99 -0.32
C TYR A 109 -17.28 -17.45 -0.20
N GLY A 110 -18.32 -16.79 -0.71
CA GLY A 110 -18.51 -15.34 -0.49
C GLY A 110 -17.48 -14.45 -1.18
N SER A 111 -17.18 -14.73 -2.45
CA SER A 111 -16.28 -13.87 -3.25
C SER A 111 -16.84 -12.45 -3.41
N VAL A 112 -15.95 -11.46 -3.36
CA VAL A 112 -16.32 -10.04 -3.47
C VAL A 112 -15.85 -9.50 -4.80
N ALA A 113 -16.79 -9.01 -5.61
CA ALA A 113 -16.48 -8.43 -6.90
C ALA A 113 -15.83 -7.05 -6.74
N LEU A 114 -14.72 -6.85 -7.43
CA LEU A 114 -14.03 -5.57 -7.55
C LEU A 114 -14.05 -5.11 -9.02
N ASP A 115 -13.84 -3.83 -9.21
CA ASP A 115 -13.63 -3.26 -10.52
C ASP A 115 -12.45 -3.89 -11.30
N LEU A 116 -12.38 -3.55 -12.59
CA LEU A 116 -11.37 -4.06 -13.54
C LEU A 116 -11.46 -5.57 -13.81
N GLY A 117 -12.54 -6.22 -13.38
CA GLY A 117 -12.72 -7.66 -13.55
C GLY A 117 -11.86 -8.48 -12.59
N TYR A 118 -11.58 -7.94 -11.39
CA TYR A 118 -10.93 -8.67 -10.31
C TYR A 118 -11.94 -9.02 -9.23
N VAL A 119 -11.63 -10.03 -8.44
CA VAL A 119 -12.43 -10.42 -7.28
C VAL A 119 -11.52 -10.72 -6.11
N LEU A 120 -12.00 -10.47 -4.89
CA LEU A 120 -11.44 -11.12 -3.71
C LEU A 120 -12.03 -12.54 -3.63
N PRO A 121 -11.19 -13.57 -3.53
CA PRO A 121 -11.64 -14.96 -3.48
C PRO A 121 -12.37 -15.30 -2.18
N SER A 122 -12.20 -14.48 -1.14
CA SER A 122 -12.83 -14.68 0.16
C SER A 122 -13.11 -13.33 0.83
N PRO A 123 -14.08 -13.30 1.78
CA PRO A 123 -14.31 -12.15 2.62
C PRO A 123 -13.05 -11.78 3.44
N MET A 124 -12.85 -10.49 3.71
CA MET A 124 -11.90 -10.00 4.72
C MET A 124 -12.29 -10.45 6.13
N ALA A 125 -11.33 -11.04 6.84
CA ALA A 125 -11.45 -11.45 8.23
C ALA A 125 -11.10 -10.31 9.20
N SER A 126 -10.14 -9.47 8.83
CA SER A 126 -9.70 -8.32 9.60
C SER A 126 -9.28 -7.18 8.68
N PHE A 127 -9.42 -5.94 9.14
CA PHE A 127 -8.98 -4.77 8.42
C PHE A 127 -8.41 -3.76 9.42
N GLU A 128 -7.13 -3.45 9.30
CA GLU A 128 -6.38 -2.58 10.21
C GLU A 128 -5.63 -1.51 9.41
N PRO A 129 -6.17 -0.29 9.32
CA PRO A 129 -5.44 0.85 8.79
C PRO A 129 -4.16 1.05 9.59
N ARG A 130 -2.99 1.07 8.94
CA ARG A 130 -1.78 1.46 9.65
C ARG A 130 -1.93 2.91 10.06
N PRO A 131 -1.54 3.27 11.30
CA PRO A 131 -1.41 4.68 11.64
C PRO A 131 -0.52 5.31 10.57
N ALA A 132 -0.93 6.45 10.01
CA ALA A 132 -0.07 7.20 9.12
C ALA A 132 1.29 7.27 9.80
N ALA A 133 2.34 6.91 9.06
CA ALA A 133 3.70 6.99 9.57
C ALA A 133 3.85 8.42 10.07
N ALA A 134 3.74 8.61 11.39
CA ALA A 134 3.77 9.91 12.01
C ALA A 134 5.03 10.53 11.44
N SER A 135 4.87 11.58 10.62
CA SER A 135 6.01 12.26 10.01
C SER A 135 7.01 12.39 11.14
N ALA A 136 8.14 11.67 11.02
CA ALA A 136 9.15 11.70 12.07
C ALA A 136 9.34 13.18 12.39
N PRO A 137 9.20 13.62 13.65
CA PRO A 137 9.10 15.04 13.95
C PRO A 137 10.24 15.75 13.24
N ASP A 138 9.86 16.54 12.24
CA ASP A 138 10.78 17.30 11.41
C ASP A 138 11.60 18.18 12.36
N GLY A 139 12.90 17.95 12.37
CA GLY A 139 13.85 18.79 13.08
C GLY A 139 13.64 18.90 14.59
N ALA A 140 14.12 17.91 15.35
CA ALA A 140 14.82 18.28 16.58
C ALA A 140 16.10 19.02 16.17
N ASP A 141 15.99 20.30 15.81
CA ASP A 141 17.12 21.20 15.67
C ASP A 141 17.65 21.50 17.09
N PRO A 142 18.85 21.00 17.47
CA PRO A 142 19.35 21.19 18.83
C PRO A 142 19.93 22.60 19.07
N THR A 143 19.65 23.60 18.22
CA THR A 143 20.34 24.91 18.29
C THR A 143 19.49 26.12 18.67
N LEU A 144 18.20 25.97 19.02
CA LEU A 144 17.35 27.09 19.46
C LEU A 144 16.99 27.05 20.96
N LEU A 145 17.94 27.43 21.83
CA LEU A 145 17.85 28.57 22.78
C LEU A 145 19.01 28.49 23.80
N ALA A 146 20.19 28.88 23.36
CA ALA A 146 21.20 29.45 24.25
C ALA A 146 21.15 30.97 24.07
N ASP A 147 20.24 31.66 24.78
CA ASP A 147 20.42 33.03 25.28
C ASP A 147 19.15 33.46 26.04
N ASP A 148 19.23 33.62 27.36
CA ASP A 148 18.85 34.88 28.01
C ASP A 148 19.45 34.98 29.43
N SER A 149 20.54 35.74 29.46
CA SER A 149 20.76 36.86 30.37
C SER A 149 20.88 36.65 31.89
N ALA A 150 22.09 36.99 32.33
CA ALA A 150 22.49 37.34 33.67
C ALA A 150 21.55 38.32 34.38
N ALA A 151 21.13 37.96 35.60
CA ALA A 151 20.72 38.93 36.62
C ALA A 151 21.11 38.42 38.00
N SER A 152 22.37 38.61 38.38
CA SER A 152 22.75 38.55 39.80
C SER A 152 23.89 39.51 40.09
N SER A 153 23.54 40.76 40.39
CA SER A 153 24.33 41.65 41.26
C SER A 153 23.55 42.94 41.57
N ARG A 154 23.54 43.29 42.88
CA ARG A 154 22.89 44.43 43.57
C ARG A 154 21.37 44.28 43.76
N LEU A 155 20.80 44.32 44.96
CA LEU A 155 21.09 45.17 46.11
C LEU A 155 20.32 44.65 47.36
N VAL A 156 21.00 44.43 48.50
CA VAL A 156 20.64 44.92 49.87
C VAL A 156 21.74 44.52 50.86
#